data_AF-A0A924MRN9-F1
#
_entry.id   AF-A0A924MRN9-F1
#
_cell.length_a   1.000
_cell.length_b   1.000
_cell.length_c   1.000
_cell.angle_alpha   90.00
_cell.angle_beta   90.00
_cell.angle_gamma   90.00
#
_symmetry.space_group_name_H-M   'P 1'
#
loop_
_entity.id
_entity.type
_entity.pdbx_description
1 polymer ?
#
loop_
_entity_poly.entity_id
_entity_poly.type
_entity_poly.pdbx_seq_one_letter_code
_entity_poly.pdbx_strand_id
1 'polypeptide(L)' 'AVMVGEDDHRTPPGQAEQFYAALQIRGVPTALIRVPGASHGSYADRPSQLIGENAAILAWFDRYKDASPAAARP' A
#
# COMPACT_ATOMS: atom_id res chain seq x y z
N ALA A 1 2.49 2.74 -3.32
CA ALA A 1 2.38 1.96 -2.07
C ALA A 1 1.70 0.63 -2.36
N VAL A 2 1.89 -0.38 -1.51
CA VAL A 2 1.15 -1.65 -1.50
C VAL A 2 0.36 -1.70 -0.20
N MET A 3 -0.91 -2.10 -0.27
CA MET A 3 -1.82 -2.03 0.87
C MET A 3 -2.68 -3.30 0.94
N VAL A 4 -2.89 -3.85 2.13
CA VAL A 4 -3.63 -5.11 2.34
C VAL A 4 -4.26 -5.19 3.74
N GLY A 5 -5.37 -5.91 3.87
CA GLY A 5 -6.00 -6.23 5.15
C GLY A 5 -5.37 -7.48 5.77
N GLU A 6 -5.16 -7.51 7.08
CA GLU A 6 -4.50 -8.65 7.73
C GLU A 6 -5.32 -9.95 7.69
N ASP A 7 -6.65 -9.85 7.63
CA ASP A 7 -7.58 -10.97 7.58
C ASP A 7 -8.16 -11.17 6.16
N ASP A 8 -7.47 -10.67 5.13
CA ASP A 8 -7.86 -10.93 3.75
C ASP A 8 -7.46 -12.36 3.35
N HIS A 9 -8.45 -13.23 3.16
CA HIS A 9 -8.21 -14.61 2.70
C HIS A 9 -8.37 -14.79 1.19
N ARG A 10 -8.91 -13.79 0.47
CA ARG A 10 -9.08 -13.83 -1.00
C ARG A 10 -7.80 -13.37 -1.71
N THR A 11 -7.16 -12.33 -1.16
CA THR A 11 -5.86 -11.81 -1.56
C THR A 11 -4.95 -11.73 -0.32
N PRO A 12 -4.36 -12.87 0.11
CA PRO A 12 -3.63 -12.96 1.38
C PRO A 12 -2.47 -11.97 1.53
N PRO A 13 -2.16 -11.50 2.76
CA PRO A 13 -1.04 -10.59 3.02
C PRO A 13 0.30 -11.02 2.43
N GLY A 14 0.55 -12.34 2.37
CA GLY A 14 1.75 -12.89 1.76
C GLY A 14 1.97 -12.45 0.30
N GLN A 15 0.90 -12.23 -0.48
CA GLN A 15 1.03 -11.72 -1.86
C GLN A 15 1.52 -10.27 -1.87
N ALA A 16 0.97 -9.42 -1.00
CA ALA A 16 1.39 -8.03 -0.84
C ALA A 16 2.83 -7.92 -0.32
N GLU A 17 3.21 -8.77 0.65
CA GLU A 17 4.56 -8.84 1.21
C GLU A 17 5.58 -9.27 0.16
N GLN A 18 5.27 -10.29 -0.65
CA GLN A 18 6.12 -10.73 -1.75
C GLN A 18 6.35 -9.61 -2.77
N PHE A 19 5.29 -8.89 -3.16
CA PHE A 19 5.42 -7.80 -4.12
C PHE A 19 6.21 -6.62 -3.54
N TYR A 20 5.95 -6.25 -2.29
CA TYR A 20 6.72 -5.24 -1.58
C TYR A 20 8.21 -5.60 -1.51
N ALA A 21 8.53 -6.84 -1.11
CA ALA A 21 9.91 -7.32 -1.05
C ALA A 21 10.62 -7.23 -2.41
N ALA A 22 9.94 -7.63 -3.49
CA ALA A 22 10.48 -7.51 -4.85
C ALA A 22 10.76 -6.05 -5.24
N LEU A 23 9.90 -5.11 -4.85
CA LEU A 23 10.10 -3.68 -5.09
C LEU A 23 11.28 -3.12 -4.26
N GLN A 24 11.45 -3.57 -3.01
CA GLN A 24 12.60 -3.20 -2.19
C GLN A 24 13.92 -3.70 -2.79
N ILE A 25 13.96 -4.96 -3.27
CA ILE A 25 15.14 -5.52 -3.95
C ILE A 25 15.50 -4.69 -5.20
N ARG A 26 14.49 -4.20 -5.93
CA ARG A 26 14.68 -3.37 -7.13
C ARG A 26 14.98 -1.89 -6.83
N GLY A 27 15.06 -1.49 -5.56
CA GLY A 27 15.29 -0.11 -5.16
C GLY A 27 14.15 0.84 -5.52
N VAL A 28 12.94 0.33 -5.75
CA VAL A 28 11.77 1.17 -6.06
C VAL A 28 11.19 1.71 -4.76
N PRO A 29 11.15 3.04 -4.54
CA PRO A 29 10.57 3.64 -3.35
C PRO A 29 9.12 3.18 -3.18
N THR A 30 8.85 2.42 -2.13
CA THR A 30 7.57 1.76 -1.88
C THR A 30 7.29 1.74 -0.38
N ALA A 31 6.02 1.83 0.02
CA ALA A 31 5.56 1.56 1.37
C ALA A 31 4.61 0.35 1.37
N LEU A 32 4.68 -0.49 2.40
CA LEU A 32 3.71 -1.54 2.69
C LEU A 32 2.82 -1.10 3.85
N ILE A 33 1.50 -1.15 3.64
CA ILE A 33 0.51 -0.78 4.65
C ILE A 33 -0.36 -2.00 4.94
N ARG A 34 -0.42 -2.41 6.21
CA ARG A 34 -1.27 -3.49 6.70
C ARG A 34 -2.38 -2.90 7.57
N VAL A 35 -3.62 -3.28 7.30
CA VAL A 35 -4.79 -2.83 8.07
C VAL A 35 -5.25 -3.94 9.03
N PRO A 36 -5.08 -3.75 10.35
CA PRO A 36 -5.34 -4.80 11.33
C PRO A 36 -6.81 -5.22 11.37
N GLY A 37 -7.04 -6.53 11.31
CA GLY A 37 -8.37 -7.12 11.39
C GLY A 37 -9.31 -6.80 10.22
N ALA A 38 -8.79 -6.25 9.11
CA ALA A 38 -9.58 -5.97 7.91
C ALA A 38 -9.55 -7.19 6.98
N SER A 39 -10.72 -7.60 6.49
CA SER A 39 -10.86 -8.65 5.48
C SER A 39 -10.98 -8.06 4.08
N HIS A 40 -11.06 -8.92 3.06
CA HIS A 40 -11.32 -8.49 1.69
C HIS A 40 -12.63 -7.72 1.52
N GLY A 41 -13.70 -8.18 2.19
CA GLY A 41 -15.05 -7.63 2.03
C GLY A 41 -15.38 -6.51 3.02
N SER A 42 -14.57 -6.34 4.06
CA SER A 42 -14.74 -5.37 5.15
C SER A 42 -13.51 -4.46 5.27
N TYR A 43 -12.94 -4.10 4.13
CA TYR A 43 -11.75 -3.28 4.08
C TYR A 43 -12.11 -1.85 4.49
N ALA A 44 -11.53 -1.38 5.60
CA ALA A 44 -11.79 -0.07 6.18
C ALA A 44 -13.22 0.20 6.69
N ASP A 45 -13.97 -0.85 7.07
CA ASP A 45 -15.31 -0.71 7.68
C ASP A 45 -15.31 0.06 9.01
N ARG A 46 -14.18 0.06 9.74
CA ARG A 46 -14.03 0.87 10.94
C ARG A 46 -13.68 2.31 10.55
N PRO A 47 -14.35 3.34 11.10
CA PRO A 47 -14.02 4.74 10.78
C PRO A 47 -12.54 5.11 10.99
N SER A 48 -11.87 4.52 11.98
CA SER A 48 -10.44 4.70 12.21
C SER A 48 -9.57 4.13 11.08
N GLN A 49 -9.94 2.97 10.52
CA GLN A 49 -9.26 2.36 9.38
C GLN A 49 -9.47 3.21 8.13
N LEU A 50 -10.70 3.68 7.88
CA LEU A 50 -11.01 4.55 6.74
C LEU A 50 -10.23 5.87 6.76
N ILE A 51 -10.12 6.50 7.93
CA ILE A 51 -9.30 7.70 8.09
C ILE A 51 -7.82 7.39 7.82
N GLY A 52 -7.30 6.29 8.37
CA GLY A 52 -5.91 5.88 8.18
C GLY A 52 -5.58 5.56 6.72
N GLU A 53 -6.47 4.84 6.03
CA GLU A 53 -6.36 4.54 4.59
C GLU A 53 -6.32 5.82 3.76
N ASN A 54 -7.33 6.69 3.91
CA ASN A 54 -7.41 7.93 3.14
C ASN A 54 -6.20 8.84 3.40
N ALA A 55 -5.77 8.98 4.66
CA ALA A 55 -4.58 9.74 5.00
C ALA A 55 -3.32 9.16 4.34
N ALA A 56 -3.16 7.84 4.33
CA ALA A 56 -2.02 7.19 3.70
C ALA A 56 -2.01 7.35 2.17
N ILE A 57 -3.18 7.26 1.52
CA ILE A 57 -3.33 7.49 0.08
C ILE A 57 -2.95 8.93 -0.26
N LEU A 58 -3.52 9.92 0.44
CA LEU A 58 -3.24 11.34 0.21
C LEU A 58 -1.76 11.65 0.44
N ALA A 59 -1.17 11.16 1.52
CA ALA A 59 0.26 11.36 1.81
C ALA A 59 1.17 10.72 0.75
N TRP A 60 0.78 9.56 0.20
CA TRP A 60 1.54 8.92 -0.89
C TRP A 60 1.51 9.77 -2.16
N PHE A 61 0.33 10.23 -2.57
CA PHE A 61 0.23 11.11 -3.74
C PHE A 61 0.95 12.44 -3.53
N ASP A 62 0.81 13.07 -2.36
CA ASP A 62 1.49 14.34 -2.07
C ASP A 62 3.02 14.21 -2.17
N ARG A 63 3.58 13.08 -1.71
CA ARG A 63 5.03 12.80 -1.81
C ARG A 63 5.52 12.65 -3.25
N TYR A 64 4.72 12.08 -4.15
CA TYR A 64 5.17 11.70 -5.50
C TYR A 64 4.49 12.48 -6.64
N LYS A 65 3.57 13.42 -6.36
CA LYS A 65 2.85 14.20 -7.38
C LYS A 65 3.78 14.94 -8.35
N ASP A 66 4.95 15.38 -7.86
CA ASP A 66 5.94 16.13 -8.63
C ASP A 66 7.04 15.23 -9.21
N ALA A 67 7.06 13.94 -8.86
CA ALA A 67 7.99 12.95 -9.37
C ALA A 67 7.53 12.43 -10.75
N SER A 68 7.68 13.26 -11.79
CA SER A 68 7.48 12.81 -13.17
C SER A 68 8.52 11.73 -13.55
N PRO A 69 8.12 10.62 -14.21
CA PRO A 69 9.03 9.52 -14.56
C PRO A 69 9.98 9.83 -15.74
N ALA A 70 10.06 11.08 -16.22
CA ALA A 70 10.93 11.46 -17.33
C ALA A 70 12.43 11.42 -16.99
N ALA A 71 12.82 11.33 -15.71
CA ALA A 71 14.22 11.38 -15.28
C ALA A 71 14.87 10.00 -15.03
N ALA A 72 14.14 8.89 -15.23
CA ALA A 72 14.64 7.55 -14.96
C ALA A 72 14.52 6.64 -16.19
N ARG A 73 15.35 6.91 -17.21
CA ARG A 73 15.75 5.91 -18.21
C ARG A 73 17.27 5.96 -18.33
N PRO A 74 17.96 4.80 -18.43
CA PRO A 74 19.36 4.80 -18.85
C PRO A 74 19.50 5.34 -20.28
#